data_AF-A0A3M2HG74-F1
#
_entry.id   AF-A0A3M2HG74-F1
#
_cell.length_a   1.000
_cell.length_b   1.000
_cell.length_c   1.000
_cell.angle_alpha   90.00
_cell.angle_beta   90.00
_cell.angle_gamma   90.00
#
_symmetry.space_group_name_H-M   'P 1'
#
loop_
_entity.id
_entity.type
_entity.pdbx_description
1 polymer ?
#
loop_
_entity_poly.entity_id
_entity_poly.type
_entity_poly.pdbx_seq_one_letter_code
_entity_poly.pdbx_strand_id
1 'polypeptide(L)' 'MTSIPQNLLDDLRLATEFYDCVAIESKAGHDCVSTGAWRDAEEWLRTAALNLGTHLARKGEVPNA' A
#
# COMPACT_ATOMS: atom_id res chain seq x y z
N MET A 1 15.74 0.77 20.21
CA MET A 1 15.19 0.51 18.86
C MET A 1 13.70 0.70 18.94
N THR A 2 13.19 1.76 18.32
CA THR A 2 11.75 1.98 18.20
C THR A 2 11.23 1.04 17.12
N SER A 3 10.56 -0.05 17.49
CA SER A 3 10.02 -0.97 16.48
C SER A 3 9.00 -0.24 15.59
N ILE A 4 9.01 -0.54 14.30
CA ILE A 4 7.92 -0.15 13.40
C ILE A 4 6.66 -0.87 13.89
N PRO A 5 5.53 -0.17 14.06
CA PRO A 5 4.26 -0.77 14.42
C PRO A 5 3.86 -1.83 13.39
N GLN A 6 3.59 -3.06 13.85
CA GLN A 6 3.26 -4.18 12.96
C GLN A 6 2.03 -3.88 12.11
N ASN A 7 1.04 -3.15 12.63
CA ASN A 7 -0.15 -2.77 11.88
C ASN A 7 0.16 -1.91 10.65
N LEU A 8 1.23 -1.09 10.64
CA LEU A 8 1.62 -0.32 9.45
C LEU A 8 2.27 -1.20 8.39
N LEU A 9 3.02 -2.22 8.81
CA LEU A 9 3.60 -3.21 7.91
C LEU A 9 2.53 -4.12 7.32
N ASP A 10 1.58 -4.55 8.15
CA ASP A 10 0.45 -5.37 7.73
C ASP A 10 -0.47 -4.62 6.76
N ASP A 11 -0.76 -3.34 7.03
CA ASP A 11 -1.58 -2.51 6.14
C ASP A 11 -0.92 -2.33 4.76
N LEU A 12 0.39 -2.05 4.73
CA LEU A 12 1.13 -1.94 3.46
C LEU A 12 1.20 -3.28 2.72
N ARG A 13 1.39 -4.40 3.44
CA ARG A 13 1.37 -5.74 2.85
C ARG A 13 0.02 -6.04 2.21
N LEU A 14 -1.08 -5.81 2.93
CA LEU A 14 -2.43 -6.08 2.45
C LEU A 14 -2.79 -5.20 1.25
N ALA A 15 -2.43 -3.92 1.27
CA ALA A 15 -2.64 -3.03 0.13
C ALA A 15 -1.85 -3.48 -1.12
N THR A 16 -0.62 -3.99 -0.93
CA THR A 16 0.19 -4.55 -2.01
C THR A 16 -0.42 -5.83 -2.58
N GLU A 17 -0.85 -6.75 -1.70
CA GLU A 17 -1.52 -7.99 -2.11
C GLU A 17 -2.81 -7.70 -2.88
N PHE A 18 -3.58 -6.69 -2.46
CA PHE A 18 -4.78 -6.27 -3.18
C PHE A 18 -4.44 -5.69 -4.56
N TYR A 19 -3.42 -4.83 -4.67
CA TYR A 19 -2.95 -4.30 -5.95
C TYR A 19 -2.53 -5.43 -6.92
N ASP A 20 -1.78 -6.42 -6.42
CA ASP A 20 -1.37 -7.58 -7.21
C ASP A 20 -2.57 -8.42 -7.67
N CYS A 21 -3.57 -8.61 -6.81
CA CYS A 21 -4.84 -9.25 -7.20
C CYS A 21 -5.52 -8.48 -8.34
N VAL A 22 -5.67 -7.15 -8.23
CA VAL A 22 -6.27 -6.33 -9.30
C VAL A 22 -5.47 -6.43 -10.60
N ALA A 23 -4.14 -6.47 -10.52
CA ALA A 23 -3.28 -6.64 -11.69
C ALA A 23 -3.48 -8.01 -12.37
N ILE A 24 -3.64 -9.08 -11.60
CA ILE A 24 -3.91 -10.43 -12.12
C ILE A 24 -5.30 -10.50 -12.77
N GLU A 25 -6.34 -10.01 -12.09
CA GLU A 25 -7.72 -10.00 -12.60
C GLU A 25 -7.83 -9.16 -13.88
N SER A 26 -7.17 -8.01 -13.93
CA SER A 26 -7.13 -7.16 -15.13
C SER A 26 -6.43 -7.86 -16.29
N LYS A 27 -5.34 -8.60 -16.05
CA LYS A 27 -4.67 -9.43 -17.07
C LYS A 27 -5.53 -10.60 -17.53
N ALA A 28 -6.38 -11.13 -16.66
CA ALA A 28 -7.36 -12.16 -17.01
C ALA A 28 -8.54 -11.62 -17.86
N GLY A 29 -8.60 -10.31 -18.10
CA GLY A 29 -9.62 -9.67 -18.92
C GLY A 29 -10.86 -9.21 -18.14
N HIS A 30 -10.81 -9.23 -16.81
CA HIS A 30 -11.87 -8.66 -16.00
C HIS A 30 -11.81 -7.13 -15.99
N ASP A 31 -12.98 -6.49 -15.93
CA ASP A 31 -13.08 -5.04 -15.93
C ASP A 31 -12.76 -4.44 -14.54
N CYS A 32 -11.47 -4.24 -14.29
CA CYS A 32 -10.97 -3.61 -13.07
C CYS A 32 -10.97 -2.07 -13.14
N VAL A 33 -11.20 -1.49 -14.32
CA VAL A 33 -11.16 -0.03 -14.54
C VAL A 33 -12.53 0.58 -14.23
N SER A 34 -13.59 0.09 -14.88
CA SER A 34 -14.94 0.66 -14.70
C SER A 34 -15.53 0.34 -13.34
N THR A 35 -15.08 -0.77 -12.72
CA THR A 35 -15.46 -1.12 -11.34
C THR A 35 -14.79 -0.23 -10.30
N GLY A 36 -13.74 0.52 -10.65
CA GLY A 36 -12.97 1.34 -9.74
C GLY A 36 -11.91 0.57 -8.93
N ALA A 37 -11.77 -0.73 -9.13
CA ALA A 37 -10.83 -1.57 -8.38
C ALA A 37 -9.38 -1.08 -8.47
N TRP A 38 -8.96 -0.61 -9.66
CA TRP A 38 -7.63 0.00 -9.85
C TRP A 38 -7.44 1.25 -8.98
N ARG A 39 -8.40 2.17 -9.04
CA ARG A 39 -8.33 3.43 -8.28
C ARG A 39 -8.31 3.15 -6.77
N ASP A 40 -9.12 2.21 -6.32
CA ASP A 40 -9.20 1.87 -4.89
C ASP A 40 -7.91 1.17 -4.42
N ALA A 41 -7.30 0.32 -5.25
CA ALA A 41 -6.00 -0.30 -4.96
C ALA A 41 -4.86 0.73 -4.90
N GLU A 42 -4.81 1.66 -5.85
CA GLU A 42 -3.82 2.73 -5.89
C GLU A 42 -3.93 3.65 -4.67
N GLU A 43 -5.16 4.05 -4.32
CA GLU A 43 -5.39 4.94 -3.18
C GLU A 43 -5.05 4.28 -1.85
N TRP A 44 -5.39 3.00 -1.68
CA TRP A 44 -5.03 2.26 -0.47
C TRP A 44 -3.51 2.09 -0.36
N LEU A 45 -2.84 1.67 -1.43
CA LEU A 45 -1.38 1.50 -1.44
C LEU A 45 -0.65 2.82 -1.12
N ARG A 46 -1.11 3.91 -1.73
CA ARG A 46 -0.59 5.27 -1.46
C ARG A 46 -0.80 5.65 0.00
N THR A 47 -1.99 5.42 0.56
CA THR A 47 -2.31 5.78 1.94
C THR A 47 -1.48 4.98 2.95
N ALA A 48 -1.35 3.67 2.75
CA ALA A 48 -0.53 2.81 3.60
C ALA A 48 0.95 3.23 3.59
N ALA A 49 1.50 3.52 2.40
CA ALA A 49 2.87 4.00 2.25
C ALA A 49 3.09 5.36 2.94
N LEU A 50 2.16 6.30 2.80
CA LEU A 50 2.23 7.61 3.46
C LEU A 50 2.15 7.49 4.99
N ASN A 51 1.31 6.59 5.51
CA ASN A 51 1.19 6.35 6.94
C ASN A 51 2.50 5.79 7.52
N LEU A 52 3.11 4.82 6.84
CA LEU A 52 4.41 4.27 7.23
C LEU A 52 5.51 5.34 7.14
N GLY A 53 5.59 6.07 6.02
CA GLY A 53 6.58 7.14 5.84
C GLY A 53 6.44 8.25 6.89
N THR A 54 5.21 8.64 7.22
CA THR A 54 4.94 9.61 8.30
C THR A 54 5.42 9.11 9.65
N HIS A 55 5.24 7.82 9.94
CA HIS A 55 5.72 7.21 11.18
C HIS A 55 7.25 7.25 11.26
N LEU A 56 7.93 6.84 10.20
CA LEU A 56 9.39 6.83 10.10
C LEU A 56 9.97 8.24 10.23
N ALA A 57 9.40 9.21 9.52
CA ALA A 57 9.80 10.61 9.59
C ALA A 57 9.66 11.21 11.00
N ARG A 58 8.55 10.91 11.69
CA ARG A 58 8.33 11.36 13.08
C ARG A 58 9.33 10.78 14.08
N LYS A 59 9.86 9.59 13.81
CA LYS A 59 10.87 8.94 14.65
C LYS A 59 12.32 9.32 14.28
N GLY A 60 12.51 10.15 13.25
CA GLY A 60 13.84 10.43 12.70
C GLY A 60 14.46 9.22 11.99
N GLU A 61 13.67 8.18 11.70
CA GLU A 61 14.06 7.00 10.93
C GLU A 61 13.85 7.25 9.43
N VAL A 62 14.16 8.46 8.95
CA VAL A 62 14.21 8.71 7.50
C VAL A 62 15.48 8.00 7.01
N PRO A 63 15.38 6.97 6.14
CA PRO A 63 16.57 6.43 5.50
C PRO A 63 17.15 7.57 4.68
N ASN A 64 18.35 8.03 5.03
CA ASN A 64 19.09 8.92 4.15
C ASN A 64 19.19 8.25 2.78
N ALA A 65 18.72 8.97 1.76
CA ALA A 65 18.85 8.61 0.36
C ALA A 65 20.32 8.55 -0.07
#